data_AF-A0A829GKN0-F1
#
_entry.id   AF-A0A829GKN0-F1
#
_cell.length_a   1.000
_cell.length_b   1.000
_cell.length_c   1.000
_cell.angle_alpha   90.00
_cell.angle_beta   90.00
_cell.angle_gamma   90.00
#
_symmetry.space_group_name_H-M   'P 1'
#
loop_
_entity.id
_entity.type
_entity.pdbx_description
1 polymer ?
#
loop_
_entity_poly.entity_id
_entity_poly.type
_entity_poly.pdbx_seq_one_letter_code
_entity_poly.pdbx_strand_id
1 'polypeptide(L)'
;MILKVTLERIYQKPQASGFRVLVDRVWPRGISKVNAALDLWAKTIAPSTELRKWFGHDPEKYPEFKKRYLAELAANPDLPD
;
A
#
# COMPACT_ATOMS: atom_id res chain seq x y z
N MET A 1 -13.18 12.96 15.69
CA MET A 1 -12.06 13.34 14.80
C MET A 1 -12.24 12.63 13.48
N ILE A 2 -12.16 13.32 12.34
CA ILE A 2 -12.24 12.68 11.02
C ILE A 2 -10.80 12.40 10.58
N LEU A 3 -10.46 11.13 10.37
CA LEU A 3 -9.18 10.76 9.77
C LEU A 3 -9.26 11.02 8.26
N LYS A 4 -8.37 11.85 7.72
CA LYS A 4 -8.30 12.12 6.27
C LYS A 4 -7.20 11.26 5.66
N VAL A 5 -7.56 10.38 4.74
CA VAL A 5 -6.61 9.58 3.96
C VAL A 5 -6.43 10.22 2.59
N THR A 6 -5.20 10.49 2.19
CA THR A 6 -4.83 10.98 0.86
C THR A 6 -3.90 9.98 0.17
N LEU A 7 -4.05 9.85 -1.15
CA LEU A 7 -3.16 9.04 -1.97
C LEU A 7 -2.14 9.94 -2.64
N GLU A 8 -0.86 9.63 -2.48
CA GLU A 8 0.24 10.35 -3.12
C GLU A 8 1.21 9.38 -3.80
N ARG A 9 1.74 9.81 -4.95
CA ARG A 9 2.83 9.08 -5.61
C ARG A 9 4.14 9.44 -4.92
N ILE A 10 4.87 8.44 -4.43
CA ILE A 10 6.17 8.65 -3.73
C ILE A 10 7.22 9.40 -4.55
N TYR A 11 7.08 9.41 -5.89
CA TYR A 11 8.00 10.10 -6.80
C TYR A 11 7.66 11.58 -7.04
N GLN A 12 6.44 12.02 -6.68
CA GLN A 12 5.99 13.39 -6.92
C GLN A 12 6.58 14.33 -5.85
N LYS A 13 6.92 15.56 -6.21
CA LYS A 13 7.36 16.59 -5.24
C LYS A 13 6.60 17.89 -5.48
N PRO A 14 6.25 18.65 -4.43
CA PRO A 14 6.39 18.31 -3.00
C PRO A 14 5.45 17.18 -2.56
N GLN A 15 5.73 16.56 -1.42
CA GLN A 15 4.84 15.60 -0.75
C GLN A 15 4.03 16.34 0.33
N ALA A 16 2.82 15.89 0.65
CA ALA A 16 2.09 16.46 1.78
C ALA A 16 2.74 16.10 3.11
N SER A 17 2.50 16.96 4.10
CA SER A 17 2.81 16.68 5.50
C SER A 17 1.80 15.71 6.10
N GLY A 18 2.22 15.02 7.17
CA GLY A 18 1.38 14.08 7.93
C GLY A 18 2.08 12.73 8.13
N PHE A 19 1.33 11.76 8.67
CA PHE A 19 1.81 10.39 8.86
C PHE A 19 1.72 9.62 7.55
N ARG A 20 2.86 9.13 7.06
CA ARG A 20 3.01 8.55 5.71
C ARG A 20 3.22 7.05 5.80
N VAL A 21 2.29 6.31 5.19
CA VAL A 21 2.27 4.85 5.20
C VAL A 21 2.50 4.30 3.79
N LEU A 22 3.43 3.36 3.66
CA LEU A 22 3.56 2.51 2.47
C LEU A 22 2.89 1.16 2.72
N VAL A 23 1.89 0.84 1.90
CA VAL A 23 1.15 -0.43 1.94
C VAL A 23 1.47 -1.24 0.67
N ASP A 24 2.72 -1.71 0.57
CA ASP A 24 3.18 -2.60 -0.50
C ASP A 24 4.25 -3.55 0.08
N ARG A 25 4.43 -4.73 -0.52
CA ARG A 25 5.55 -5.62 -0.19
C ARG A 25 6.85 -5.20 -0.90
N VAL A 26 6.76 -4.41 -1.95
CA VAL A 26 7.89 -3.96 -2.76
C VAL A 26 8.27 -2.53 -2.41
N TRP A 27 9.58 -2.32 -2.20
CA TRP A 27 10.11 -0.98 -1.97
C TRP A 27 10.20 -0.18 -3.28
N PRO A 28 9.84 1.12 -3.29
CA PRO A 28 9.94 1.97 -4.48
C PRO A 28 11.36 2.05 -5.04
N ARG A 29 11.50 1.82 -6.35
CA ARG A 29 12.81 1.80 -7.01
C ARG A 29 13.44 3.19 -7.00
N GLY A 30 14.74 3.27 -6.72
CA GLY A 30 15.50 4.53 -6.77
C GLY A 30 15.22 5.51 -5.62
N ILE A 31 14.41 5.11 -4.63
CA ILE A 31 14.14 5.94 -3.45
C ILE A 31 14.85 5.32 -2.25
N SER A 32 15.68 6.09 -1.55
CA SER A 32 16.28 5.65 -0.28
C SER A 32 15.25 5.71 0.85
N LYS A 33 15.43 4.92 1.92
CA LYS A 33 14.56 5.01 3.12
C LYS A 33 14.50 6.42 3.70
N VAL A 34 15.64 7.10 3.75
CA VAL A 34 15.75 8.49 4.23
C VAL A 34 14.93 9.44 3.35
N ASN A 35 15.10 9.37 2.02
CA ASN A 35 14.38 10.24 1.09
C ASN A 35 12.89 9.90 0.98
N ALA A 36 12.51 8.65 1.28
CA ALA A 36 11.12 8.23 1.31
C ALA A 36 10.35 8.94 2.43
N ALA A 37 11.00 9.24 3.56
CA ALA A 37 10.41 9.89 4.74
C ALA A 37 9.04 9.31 5.12
N LEU A 38 8.97 7.98 5.17
CA LEU A 38 7.78 7.22 5.57
C LEU A 38 7.83 6.91 7.05
N ASP A 39 6.71 7.07 7.74
CA ASP A 39 6.57 6.74 9.16
C ASP A 39 6.30 5.24 9.36
N LEU A 40 5.63 4.60 8.39
CA LEU A 40 5.29 3.18 8.46
C LEU A 40 5.42 2.48 7.10
N TRP A 41 6.02 1.29 7.11
CA TRP A 41 5.96 0.35 5.98
C TRP A 41 5.13 -0.88 6.38
N ALA A 42 3.83 -0.84 6.09
CA ALA A 42 2.84 -1.81 6.52
C ALA A 42 2.82 -3.05 5.60
N LYS A 43 3.91 -3.82 5.60
CA LYS A 43 4.09 -5.00 4.73
C LYS A 43 3.12 -6.14 5.02
N THR A 44 2.77 -6.31 6.29
CA THR A 44 1.97 -7.47 6.76
C THR A 44 0.55 -7.41 6.23
N ILE A 45 0.01 -6.20 6.07
CA ILE A 45 -1.34 -5.97 5.54
C ILE A 45 -1.36 -5.71 4.02
N ALA A 46 -0.21 -5.70 3.33
CA ALA A 46 -0.17 -5.52 1.87
C ALA A 46 -0.72 -6.76 1.11
N PRO A 47 -1.12 -6.63 -0.19
CA PRO A 47 -1.60 -7.78 -0.98
C PRO A 47 -0.48 -8.81 -1.20
N SER A 48 -0.82 -10.11 -1.19
CA SER A 48 0.12 -11.23 -1.37
C SER A 48 0.99 -11.06 -2.62
N THR A 49 2.16 -11.70 -2.62
CA THR A 49 3.05 -11.65 -3.79
C THR A 49 2.35 -12.22 -5.02
N GLU A 50 1.58 -13.27 -4.83
CA GLU A 50 0.78 -13.98 -5.81
C GLU A 50 -0.34 -13.07 -6.34
N LEU A 51 -1.12 -12.46 -5.45
CA LEU A 51 -2.20 -11.55 -5.83
C LEU A 51 -1.69 -10.29 -6.54
N ARG A 52 -0.58 -9.71 -6.06
CA ARG A 52 0.07 -8.55 -6.68
C ARG A 52 0.55 -8.87 -8.10
N LYS A 53 1.17 -10.04 -8.31
CA LYS A 53 1.60 -10.50 -9.64
C LYS A 53 0.41 -10.76 -10.56
N TRP A 54 -0.64 -11.40 -10.06
CA TRP A 54 -1.86 -11.67 -10.83
C TRP A 54 -2.56 -10.38 -11.28
N PHE A 55 -2.66 -9.39 -10.38
CA PHE A 55 -3.24 -8.09 -10.68
C PHE A 55 -2.47 -7.38 -11.80
N GLY A 56 -1.14 -7.38 -11.72
CA GLY A 56 -0.27 -6.88 -12.80
C GLY A 56 -0.52 -5.43 -13.22
N HIS A 57 -1.17 -4.63 -12.36
CA HIS A 57 -1.64 -3.27 -12.64
C HIS A 57 -2.63 -3.16 -13.80
N ASP A 58 -3.32 -4.24 -14.13
CA ASP A 58 -4.38 -4.28 -15.14
C ASP A 58 -5.67 -3.64 -14.57
N PRO A 59 -6.13 -2.50 -15.11
CA PRO A 59 -7.33 -1.82 -14.61
C PRO A 59 -8.59 -2.70 -14.68
N GLU A 60 -8.69 -3.60 -15.67
CA GLU A 60 -9.86 -4.47 -15.83
C GLU A 60 -9.96 -5.50 -14.71
N LYS A 61 -8.82 -5.89 -14.11
CA LYS A 61 -8.76 -6.81 -12.98
C LYS A 61 -9.02 -6.13 -11.63
N TYR A 62 -9.06 -4.80 -11.57
CA TYR A 62 -9.16 -4.07 -10.31
C TYR A 62 -10.38 -4.45 -9.44
N PRO A 63 -11.60 -4.63 -9.99
CA PRO A 63 -12.75 -5.03 -9.18
C PRO A 63 -12.53 -6.36 -8.44
N GLU A 64 -11.95 -7.35 -9.11
CA GLU A 64 -11.67 -8.66 -8.54
C GLU A 64 -10.43 -8.62 -7.62
N PHE A 65 -9.41 -7.84 -7.97
CA PHE A 65 -8.27 -7.58 -7.08
C PHE A 65 -8.73 -7.04 -5.73
N LYS A 66 -9.62 -6.04 -5.72
CA LYS A 66 -10.16 -5.47 -4.48
C LYS A 66 -10.85 -6.55 -3.64
N LYS A 67 -11.69 -7.38 -4.26
CA LYS A 67 -12.39 -8.47 -3.56
C LYS A 67 -11.41 -9.47 -2.92
N ARG A 68 -10.42 -9.92 -3.68
CA ARG A 68 -9.41 -10.88 -3.20
C ARG A 68 -8.54 -10.27 -2.10
N TYR A 69 -8.13 -9.02 -2.25
CA TYR A 69 -7.31 -8.34 -1.25
C TYR A 69 -8.07 -8.14 0.06
N LEU A 70 -9.36 -7.78 0.02
CA LEU A 70 -10.21 -7.72 1.21
C LEU A 70 -10.34 -9.08 1.90
N ALA A 71 -10.41 -10.18 1.13
CA ALA A 71 -10.42 -11.52 1.70
C ALA A 71 -9.06 -11.88 2.35
N GLU A 72 -7.93 -11.50 1.75
CA GLU A 72 -6.60 -11.65 2.37
C GLU A 72 -6.51 -10.87 3.68
N LEU A 73 -7.02 -9.65 3.73
CA LEU A 73 -7.04 -8.82 4.94
C LEU A 73 -7.91 -9.46 6.04
N ALA A 74 -9.12 -9.91 5.70
CA ALA A 74 -10.03 -10.53 6.67
C ALA A 74 -9.46 -11.83 7.29
N ALA A 75 -8.57 -12.52 6.58
CA ALA A 75 -7.90 -13.73 7.05
C ALA A 75 -6.55 -13.45 7.73
N ASN A 76 -6.12 -12.18 7.83
CA ASN A 76 -4.80 -11.82 8.31
C ASN A 76 -4.79 -11.61 9.83
N PRO A 77 -4.07 -12.42 10.63
CA PRO A 77 -3.99 -12.26 12.08
C PRO A 77 -3.22 -11.00 12.51
N ASP A 78 -2.43 -10.39 11.62
CA ASP A 78 -1.71 -9.14 11.88
C ASP A 78 -2.56 -7.90 11.61
N LEU A 79 -3.83 -8.07 11.19
CA LEU A 79 -4.74 -6.93 11.00
C LEU A 79 -5.12 -6.38 12.38
N PRO A 80 -4.85 -5.09 12.67
CA PRO A 80 -5.28 -4.47 13.92
C PRO A 80 -6.82 -4.41 13.99
N ASP A 81 -7.36 -4.51 15.21
CA ASP A 81 -8.78 -4.31 15.51
C ASP A 81 -9.31 -2.92 15.09
#